data_AF-A0A9E2D2Y5-F1
#
_entry.id   AF-A0A9E2D2Y5-F1
#
_cell.length_a   1.000
_cell.length_b   1.000
_cell.length_c   1.000
_cell.angle_alpha   90.00
_cell.angle_beta   90.00
_cell.angle_gamma   90.00
#
_symmetry.space_group_name_H-M   'P 1'
#
loop_
_entity.id
_entity.type
_entity.pdbx_description
1 polymer ?
#
loop_
_entity_poly.entity_id
_entity_poly.type
_entity_poly.pdbx_seq_one_letter_code
_entity_poly.pdbx_strand_id
1 'polypeptide(L)'
;MEIFNIISGIILLLFGRKLFWLFVAVAGFIVGLEFAAMFLADKPEWVLVLIGLCTGCFGAIVAIFAQRVAFALAGFYAGTFLTLLLVQPFISSEAILIFLLAGGLVGAVLSAWILDPALIILSCLIGAGAIVKALGTGQLMTAVIFVLLVSVGIFTQTRLFTRLDSKTTD
;
A
#
# COMPACT_ATOMS: atom_id res chain seq x y z
N MET A 1 -10.21 -5.60 -26.86
CA MET A 1 -9.45 -6.41 -25.89
C MET A 1 -8.18 -5.70 -25.43
N GLU A 2 -7.37 -5.09 -26.31
CA GLU A 2 -6.12 -4.43 -25.92
C GLU A 2 -6.30 -3.12 -25.14
N ILE A 3 -7.30 -2.32 -25.50
CA ILE A 3 -7.65 -1.07 -24.80
C ILE A 3 -7.98 -1.32 -23.32
N PHE A 4 -8.61 -2.47 -23.00
CA PHE A 4 -8.93 -2.84 -21.63
C PHE A 4 -7.68 -3.16 -20.79
N ASN A 5 -6.67 -3.81 -21.39
CA ASN A 5 -5.39 -4.06 -20.74
C ASN A 5 -4.54 -2.80 -20.56
N ILE A 6 -4.60 -1.87 -21.52
CA ILE A 6 -3.92 -0.57 -21.39
C ILE A 6 -4.56 0.25 -20.27
N ILE A 7 -5.89 0.31 -20.20
CA ILE A 7 -6.62 1.02 -19.15
C ILE A 7 -6.40 0.36 -17.78
N SER A 8 -6.46 -0.97 -17.68
CA SER A 8 -6.18 -1.69 -16.43
C SER A 8 -4.73 -1.51 -16.00
N GLY A 9 -3.79 -1.45 -16.95
CA GLY A 9 -2.38 -1.20 -16.71
C GLY A 9 -2.11 0.21 -16.21
N ILE A 10 -2.75 1.23 -16.78
CA ILE A 10 -2.68 2.62 -16.31
C ILE A 10 -3.31 2.75 -14.93
N ILE A 11 -4.45 2.10 -14.69
CA ILE A 11 -5.09 2.02 -13.37
C ILE A 11 -4.17 1.34 -12.36
N LEU A 12 -3.54 0.21 -12.69
CA LEU A 12 -2.60 -0.45 -11.79
C LEU A 12 -1.33 0.38 -11.54
N LEU A 13 -0.81 1.08 -12.56
CA LEU A 13 0.36 1.97 -12.44
C LEU A 13 0.09 3.16 -11.53
N LEU A 14 -1.12 3.72 -11.59
CA LEU A 14 -1.54 4.88 -10.79
C LEU A 14 -2.14 4.49 -9.43
N PHE A 15 -2.80 3.34 -9.34
CA PHE A 15 -3.59 2.90 -8.18
C PHE A 15 -3.05 1.63 -7.51
N GLY A 16 -1.85 1.11 -7.80
CA GLY A 16 -1.32 -0.11 -7.14
C GLY A 16 -1.38 -0.05 -5.59
N ARG A 17 -0.96 1.07 -4.98
CA ARG A 17 -1.12 1.35 -3.54
C ARG A 17 -2.58 1.62 -3.13
N LYS A 18 -3.39 2.16 -4.04
CA LYS A 18 -4.81 2.51 -3.83
C LYS A 18 -5.77 1.35 -4.08
N LEU A 19 -5.35 0.23 -4.67
CA LEU A 19 -6.21 -0.91 -4.98
C LEU A 19 -6.59 -1.67 -3.70
N PHE A 20 -5.68 -1.75 -2.73
CA PHE A 20 -6.02 -2.26 -1.40
C PHE A 20 -7.03 -1.34 -0.69
N TRP A 21 -6.80 -0.02 -0.75
CA TRP A 21 -7.72 0.98 -0.23
C TRP A 21 -9.12 0.89 -0.85
N LEU A 22 -9.18 0.77 -2.19
CA LEU A 22 -10.41 0.64 -2.96
C LEU A 22 -11.10 -0.70 -2.66
N PHE A 23 -10.35 -1.79 -2.53
CA PHE A 23 -10.88 -3.10 -2.18
C PHE A 23 -11.56 -3.08 -0.81
N VAL A 24 -10.90 -2.52 0.20
CA VAL A 24 -11.49 -2.39 1.54
C VAL A 24 -12.64 -1.37 1.54
N ALA A 25 -12.58 -0.32 0.72
CA ALA A 25 -13.70 0.61 0.56
C ALA A 25 -14.94 -0.06 -0.03
N VAL A 26 -14.77 -0.89 -1.06
CA VAL A 26 -15.86 -1.65 -1.69
C VAL A 26 -16.39 -2.71 -0.72
N ALA A 27 -15.52 -3.42 0.00
CA ALA A 27 -15.95 -4.36 1.03
C ALA A 27 -16.74 -3.65 2.14
N GLY A 28 -16.25 -2.51 2.63
CA GLY A 28 -16.95 -1.69 3.63
C GLY A 28 -18.28 -1.12 3.12
N PHE A 29 -18.37 -0.80 1.82
CA PHE A 29 -19.61 -0.38 1.19
C PHE A 29 -20.65 -1.50 1.14
N ILE A 30 -20.25 -2.71 0.74
CA ILE A 30 -21.13 -3.89 0.68
C ILE A 30 -21.62 -4.24 2.08
N VAL A 31 -20.72 -4.33 3.06
CA VAL A 31 -21.06 -4.60 4.46
C VAL A 31 -21.97 -3.51 5.02
N GLY A 32 -21.68 -2.24 4.71
CA GLY A 32 -22.51 -1.09 5.12
C GLY A 32 -23.92 -1.12 4.52
N LEU A 33 -24.05 -1.57 3.27
CA LEU A 33 -25.35 -1.77 2.63
C LEU A 33 -26.15 -2.90 3.28
N GLU A 34 -25.52 -4.05 3.55
CA GLU A 34 -26.20 -5.18 4.21
C GLU A 34 -26.65 -4.81 5.63
N PHE A 35 -25.78 -4.12 6.40
CA PHE A 35 -26.15 -3.61 7.71
C PHE A 35 -27.28 -2.58 7.65
N ALA A 36 -27.23 -1.66 6.68
CA ALA A 36 -28.28 -0.67 6.47
C ALA A 36 -29.61 -1.33 6.07
N ALA A 37 -29.58 -2.35 5.20
CA ALA A 37 -30.76 -3.10 4.80
C ALA A 37 -31.36 -3.90 5.97
N MET A 38 -30.52 -4.46 6.85
CA MET A 38 -30.99 -5.25 8.00
C MET A 38 -31.64 -4.38 9.10
N PHE A 39 -31.09 -3.20 9.37
CA PHE A 39 -31.58 -2.31 10.44
C PHE A 39 -32.56 -1.23 9.97
N LEU A 40 -32.54 -0.84 8.69
CA LEU A 40 -33.33 0.26 8.13
C LEU A 40 -34.12 -0.19 6.88
N ALA A 41 -34.64 -1.42 6.88
CA ALA A 41 -35.42 -2.01 5.78
C ALA A 41 -36.61 -1.13 5.30
N ASP A 42 -37.15 -0.27 6.16
CA ASP A 42 -38.29 0.61 5.88
C ASP A 42 -37.91 2.00 5.31
N LYS A 43 -36.63 2.27 5.09
CA LYS A 43 -36.15 3.58 4.63
C LYS A 43 -35.92 3.63 3.11
N PRO A 44 -36.06 4.82 2.49
CA PRO A 44 -35.87 4.98 1.05
C PRO A 44 -34.44 4.61 0.63
N GLU A 45 -34.30 4.02 -0.57
CA GLU A 45 -33.05 3.45 -1.11
C GLU A 45 -31.86 4.42 -1.08
N TRP A 46 -32.11 5.72 -1.24
CA TRP A 46 -31.08 6.76 -1.16
C TRP A 46 -30.36 6.81 0.20
N VAL A 47 -31.05 6.47 1.28
CA VAL A 47 -30.47 6.43 2.64
C VAL A 47 -29.56 5.22 2.81
N LEU A 48 -29.92 4.06 2.22
CA LEU A 48 -29.07 2.87 2.24
C LEU A 48 -27.76 3.14 1.49
N VAL A 49 -27.84 3.74 0.30
CA VAL A 49 -26.66 4.10 -0.49
C VAL A 49 -25.76 5.08 0.25
N LEU A 50 -26.33 6.07 0.95
CA LEU A 50 -25.57 7.03 1.73
C LEU A 50 -24.82 6.36 2.90
N ILE A 51 -25.46 5.43 3.60
CA ILE A 51 -24.83 4.67 4.68
C ILE A 51 -23.72 3.77 4.13
N GLY A 52 -23.98 3.04 3.03
CA GLY A 52 -22.96 2.26 2.33
C GLY A 52 -21.75 3.12 1.97
N LEU A 53 -21.98 4.30 1.40
CA LEU A 53 -20.91 5.23 1.01
C LEU A 53 -20.10 5.72 2.21
N CYS A 54 -20.76 6.08 3.32
CA CYS A 54 -20.09 6.47 4.56
C CYS A 54 -19.24 5.32 5.12
N THR A 55 -19.80 4.11 5.19
CA THR A 55 -19.12 2.94 5.74
C THR A 55 -17.95 2.49 4.86
N GLY A 56 -18.12 2.56 3.53
CA GLY A 56 -17.05 2.30 2.56
C GLY A 56 -15.93 3.33 2.66
N CYS A 57 -16.25 4.62 2.76
CA CYS A 57 -15.26 5.68 2.97
C CYS A 57 -14.49 5.48 4.29
N PHE A 58 -15.19 5.10 5.35
CA PHE A 58 -14.60 4.79 6.65
C PHE A 58 -13.65 3.58 6.56
N GLY A 59 -14.10 2.49 5.93
CA GLY A 59 -13.29 1.30 5.69
C GLY A 59 -12.03 1.61 4.88
N ALA A 60 -12.16 2.49 3.89
CA ALA A 60 -11.03 3.00 3.14
C ALA A 60 -10.03 3.71 4.07
N ILE A 61 -10.46 4.70 4.85
CA ILE A 61 -9.57 5.44 5.78
C ILE A 61 -8.84 4.46 6.72
N VAL A 62 -9.58 3.50 7.28
CA VAL A 62 -9.03 2.45 8.15
C VAL A 62 -7.98 1.62 7.40
N ALA A 63 -8.19 1.27 6.13
CA ALA A 63 -7.25 0.48 5.35
C ALA A 63 -5.89 1.17 5.17
N ILE A 64 -5.86 2.50 4.96
CA ILE A 64 -4.59 3.25 4.85
C ILE A 64 -3.82 3.16 6.17
N PHE A 65 -4.53 3.34 7.28
CA PHE A 65 -3.92 3.30 8.60
C PHE A 65 -3.43 1.89 8.96
N ALA A 66 -4.26 0.89 8.72
CA ALA A 66 -3.97 -0.51 8.97
C ALA A 66 -2.76 -1.00 8.18
N GLN A 67 -2.62 -0.58 6.92
CA GLN A 67 -1.46 -0.94 6.10
C GLN A 67 -0.16 -0.41 6.74
N ARG A 68 -0.12 0.86 7.13
CA ARG A 68 1.08 1.46 7.74
C ARG A 68 1.43 0.80 9.08
N VAL A 69 0.42 0.50 9.90
CA VAL A 69 0.58 -0.21 11.17
C VAL A 69 1.07 -1.65 10.97
N ALA A 70 0.51 -2.38 10.00
CA ALA A 70 0.89 -3.77 9.73
C ALA A 70 2.39 -3.88 9.36
N PHE A 71 2.89 -2.97 8.51
CA PHE A 71 4.31 -2.94 8.16
C PHE A 71 5.21 -2.51 9.32
N ALA A 72 4.77 -1.56 10.15
CA ALA A 72 5.50 -1.17 11.36
C ALA A 72 5.59 -2.33 12.36
N LEU A 73 4.50 -3.07 12.57
CA LEU A 73 4.48 -4.27 13.41
C LEU A 73 5.36 -5.39 12.84
N ALA A 74 5.31 -5.63 11.53
CA ALA A 74 6.21 -6.59 10.89
C ALA A 74 7.68 -6.23 11.09
N GLY A 75 8.03 -4.94 10.97
CA GLY A 75 9.37 -4.42 11.26
C GLY A 75 9.74 -4.54 12.73
N PHE A 76 8.81 -4.31 13.64
CA PHE A 76 9.03 -4.51 15.08
C PHE A 76 9.37 -5.97 15.38
N TYR A 77 8.58 -6.91 14.86
CA TYR A 77 8.84 -8.35 15.04
C TYR A 77 10.16 -8.78 14.39
N ALA A 78 10.47 -8.30 13.19
CA ALA A 78 11.74 -8.60 12.53
C ALA A 78 12.94 -8.00 13.30
N GLY A 79 12.84 -6.75 13.75
CA GLY A 79 13.89 -6.04 14.49
C GLY A 79 14.15 -6.63 15.86
N THR A 80 13.09 -6.99 16.60
CA THR A 80 13.21 -7.73 17.87
C THR A 80 13.89 -9.08 17.65
N PHE A 81 13.46 -9.86 16.66
CA PHE A 81 14.05 -11.17 16.35
C PHE A 81 15.53 -11.08 15.96
N LEU A 82 15.89 -10.14 15.08
CA LEU A 82 17.30 -9.86 14.73
C LEU A 82 18.12 -9.53 15.97
N THR A 83 17.58 -8.69 16.84
CA THR A 83 18.28 -8.29 18.07
C THR A 83 18.48 -9.48 19.00
N LEU A 84 17.50 -10.38 19.13
CA LEU A 84 17.68 -11.63 19.87
C LEU A 84 18.85 -12.44 19.30
N LEU A 85 18.89 -12.65 17.98
CA LEU A 85 19.97 -13.44 17.37
C LEU A 85 21.36 -12.82 17.58
N LEU A 86 21.47 -11.49 17.50
CA LEU A 86 22.75 -10.81 17.56
C LEU A 86 23.23 -10.52 18.99
N VAL A 87 22.30 -10.24 19.92
CA VAL A 87 22.64 -9.73 21.26
C VAL A 87 22.58 -10.80 22.34
N GLN A 88 21.74 -11.83 22.17
CA GLN A 88 21.62 -12.94 23.13
C GLN A 88 22.96 -13.61 23.49
N PRO A 89 23.93 -13.79 22.57
CA PRO A 89 25.21 -14.42 22.91
C PRO A 89 26.12 -13.55 23.81
N PHE A 90 25.91 -12.23 23.85
CA PHE A 90 26.86 -11.28 24.43
C PHE A 90 26.37 -10.58 25.70
N ILE A 91 25.06 -10.61 26.00
CA ILE A 91 24.45 -9.83 27.10
C ILE A 91 23.64 -10.74 28.03
N SER A 92 23.70 -10.42 29.34
CA SER A 92 22.92 -11.08 30.39
C SER A 92 21.40 -10.86 30.25
N SER A 93 20.61 -11.82 30.72
CA SER A 93 19.15 -11.88 30.50
C SER A 93 18.36 -10.67 31.00
N GLU A 94 18.89 -9.84 31.90
CA GLU A 94 18.18 -8.66 32.42
C GLU A 94 18.26 -7.44 31.49
N ALA A 95 19.40 -7.24 30.80
CA ALA A 95 19.58 -6.11 29.89
C ALA A 95 19.03 -6.39 28.47
N ILE A 96 18.68 -7.65 28.17
CA ILE A 96 18.21 -8.05 26.84
C ILE A 96 16.86 -7.41 26.47
N LEU A 97 16.00 -7.13 27.45
CA LEU A 97 14.69 -6.50 27.23
C LEU A 97 14.84 -5.08 26.66
N ILE A 98 15.80 -4.31 27.15
CA ILE A 98 16.06 -2.94 26.70
C ILE A 98 16.55 -2.95 25.25
N PHE A 99 17.50 -3.84 24.94
CA PHE A 99 17.97 -4.03 23.57
C PHE A 99 16.86 -4.54 22.65
N LEU A 100 16.02 -5.45 23.11
CA LEU A 100 14.89 -5.98 22.35
C LEU A 100 13.92 -4.87 21.96
N LEU A 101 13.52 -4.01 22.91
CA LEU A 101 12.66 -2.87 22.64
C LEU A 101 13.33 -1.86 21.69
N ALA A 102 14.62 -1.58 21.87
CA ALA A 102 15.37 -0.69 20.98
C ALA A 102 15.43 -1.24 19.55
N GLY A 103 15.77 -2.52 19.40
CA GLY A 103 15.85 -3.20 18.10
C GLY A 103 14.49 -3.34 17.40
N GLY A 104 13.44 -3.60 18.17
CA GLY A 104 12.06 -3.57 17.68
C GLY A 104 11.65 -2.19 17.20
N LEU A 105 11.91 -1.14 17.99
CA LEU A 105 11.60 0.23 17.61
C LEU A 105 12.35 0.65 16.34
N VAL A 106 13.65 0.36 16.27
CA VAL A 106 14.46 0.61 15.08
C VAL A 106 13.90 -0.16 13.88
N GLY A 107 13.59 -1.45 14.04
CA GLY A 107 13.01 -2.26 12.97
C GLY A 107 11.66 -1.73 12.47
N ALA A 108 10.80 -1.26 13.37
CA ALA A 108 9.50 -0.68 13.05
C ALA A 108 9.65 0.64 12.27
N VAL A 109 10.57 1.50 12.68
CA VAL A 109 10.86 2.77 11.99
C VAL A 109 11.45 2.50 10.61
N LEU A 110 12.41 1.57 10.51
CA LEU A 110 13.06 1.22 9.26
C LEU A 110 12.08 0.64 8.24
N SER A 111 11.20 -0.27 8.68
CA SER A 111 10.19 -0.87 7.79
C SER A 111 9.16 0.16 7.34
N ALA A 112 8.73 1.05 8.23
CA ALA A 112 7.82 2.14 7.89
C ALA A 112 8.45 3.10 6.88
N TRP A 113 9.76 3.35 6.96
CA TRP A 113 10.46 4.23 6.03
C TRP A 113 10.67 3.60 4.65
N ILE A 114 10.87 2.28 4.59
CA ILE A 114 11.00 1.52 3.33
C ILE A 114 9.66 1.38 2.59
N LEU A 115 8.54 1.44 3.30
CA LEU A 115 7.20 1.23 2.72
C LEU A 115 6.85 2.21 1.59
N ASP A 116 7.21 3.48 1.74
CA ASP A 116 6.96 4.52 0.73
C ASP A 116 7.70 4.27 -0.59
N PRO A 117 9.04 4.16 -0.61
CA PRO A 117 9.78 3.85 -1.82
C PRO A 117 9.46 2.44 -2.37
N ALA A 118 9.20 1.45 -1.52
CA ALA A 118 8.83 0.10 -1.98
C ALA A 118 7.51 0.11 -2.77
N LEU A 119 6.52 0.88 -2.32
CA LEU A 119 5.23 0.97 -3.01
C LEU A 119 5.32 1.74 -4.33
N ILE A 120 6.20 2.75 -4.43
CA ILE A 120 6.51 3.44 -5.69
C ILE A 120 7.08 2.45 -6.72
N ILE A 121 8.09 1.68 -6.32
CA ILE A 121 8.76 0.71 -7.20
C ILE A 121 7.76 -0.36 -7.66
N LEU A 122 6.97 -0.92 -6.73
CA LEU A 122 6.00 -1.96 -7.04
C LEU A 122 4.92 -1.46 -8.02
N SER A 123 4.42 -0.24 -7.83
CA SER A 123 3.43 0.39 -8.73
C SER A 123 3.98 0.59 -10.13
N CYS A 124 5.22 1.07 -10.24
CA CYS A 124 5.91 1.24 -11.52
C CYS A 124 6.08 -0.11 -12.24
N LEU A 125 6.50 -1.14 -11.51
CA LEU A 125 6.75 -2.48 -12.05
C LEU A 125 5.46 -3.12 -12.58
N ILE A 126 4.38 -3.06 -11.80
CA ILE A 126 3.11 -3.71 -12.15
C ILE A 126 2.48 -3.04 -13.38
N GLY A 127 2.34 -1.71 -13.39
CA GLY A 127 1.65 -1.09 -14.52
C GLY A 127 2.54 -0.95 -15.76
N ALA A 128 3.88 -0.86 -15.64
CA ALA A 128 4.75 -1.03 -16.80
C ALA A 128 4.58 -2.43 -17.42
N GLY A 129 4.47 -3.47 -16.58
CA GLY A 129 4.24 -4.85 -17.02
C GLY A 129 2.91 -5.02 -17.73
N ALA A 130 1.85 -4.36 -17.23
CA ALA A 130 0.54 -4.38 -17.85
C ALA A 130 0.51 -3.67 -19.22
N ILE A 131 1.14 -2.49 -19.34
CA ILE A 131 1.24 -1.75 -20.61
C ILE A 131 1.98 -2.59 -21.66
N VAL A 132 3.11 -3.18 -21.28
CA VAL A 132 3.97 -3.94 -22.20
C VAL A 132 3.30 -5.24 -22.65
N LYS A 133 2.57 -5.92 -21.77
CA LYS A 133 1.72 -7.07 -22.17
C LYS A 133 0.60 -6.67 -23.12
N ALA A 134 0.08 -5.45 -23.01
CA ALA A 134 -1.00 -4.96 -23.86
C ALA A 134 -0.53 -4.57 -25.28
N LEU A 135 0.74 -4.21 -25.44
CA LEU A 135 1.32 -3.81 -26.73
C LEU A 135 1.65 -5.00 -27.64
N GLY A 136 1.67 -6.24 -27.11
CA GLY A 136 1.87 -7.45 -27.91
C GLY A 136 3.18 -7.48 -28.72
N THR A 137 4.18 -6.66 -28.39
CA THR A 137 5.43 -6.52 -29.14
C THR A 137 6.41 -7.67 -28.89
N GLY A 138 7.34 -7.88 -29.83
CA GLY A 138 8.38 -8.93 -29.71
C GLY A 138 9.22 -8.82 -28.44
N GLN A 139 9.72 -9.97 -27.95
CA GLN A 139 10.31 -10.16 -26.62
C GLN A 139 11.45 -9.18 -26.26
N LEU A 140 12.28 -8.79 -27.22
CA LEU A 140 13.36 -7.82 -27.01
C LEU A 140 12.86 -6.37 -26.90
N MET A 141 11.92 -5.93 -27.75
CA MET A 141 11.35 -4.57 -27.66
C MET A 141 10.51 -4.40 -26.39
N THR A 142 9.78 -5.44 -26.01
CA THR A 142 9.00 -5.54 -24.76
C THR A 142 9.87 -5.29 -23.53
N ALA A 143 11.06 -5.91 -23.44
CA ALA A 143 11.98 -5.66 -22.32
C ALA A 143 12.50 -4.22 -22.29
N VAL A 144 12.85 -3.65 -23.45
CA VAL A 144 13.35 -2.26 -23.54
C VAL A 144 12.27 -1.27 -23.11
N ILE A 145 11.05 -1.41 -23.63
CA ILE A 145 9.90 -0.52 -23.32
C ILE A 145 9.55 -0.63 -21.83
N PHE A 146 9.61 -1.83 -21.25
CA PHE A 146 9.37 -2.05 -19.81
C PHE A 146 10.37 -1.29 -18.95
N VAL A 147 11.67 -1.44 -19.21
CA VAL A 147 12.73 -0.77 -18.42
C VAL A 147 12.60 0.75 -18.53
N LEU A 148 12.29 1.27 -19.72
CA LEU A 148 12.12 2.69 -19.96
C LEU A 148 10.91 3.25 -19.20
N LEU A 149 9.76 2.56 -19.26
CA LEU A 149 8.54 2.92 -18.51
C LEU A 149 8.75 2.90 -16.99
N VAL A 150 9.40 1.85 -16.47
CA VAL A 150 9.70 1.74 -15.03
C VAL A 150 10.61 2.89 -14.59
N SER A 151 11.67 3.18 -15.36
CA SER A 151 12.61 4.25 -15.04
C SER A 151 11.93 5.63 -15.03
N VAL A 152 11.08 5.90 -16.03
CA VAL A 152 10.28 7.14 -16.10
C VAL A 152 9.28 7.23 -14.94
N GLY A 153 8.60 6.12 -14.61
CA GLY A 153 7.65 6.03 -13.51
C GLY A 153 8.30 6.34 -12.16
N ILE A 154 9.46 5.75 -11.88
CA ILE A 154 10.23 6.01 -10.66
C ILE A 154 10.64 7.48 -10.61
N PHE A 155 11.23 8.01 -11.69
CA PHE A 155 11.69 9.40 -11.71
C PHE A 155 10.55 10.41 -11.46
N THR A 156 9.39 10.19 -12.07
CA THR A 156 8.22 11.06 -11.90
C THR A 156 7.56 10.93 -10.53
N GLN A 157 7.37 9.71 -10.01
CA GLN A 157 6.78 9.50 -8.69
C GLN A 157 7.69 9.99 -7.56
N THR A 158 9.01 9.79 -7.64
CA THR A 158 9.96 10.29 -6.62
C THR A 158 9.95 11.82 -6.56
N ARG A 159 9.90 12.51 -7.70
CA ARG A 159 9.81 13.99 -7.79
C ARG A 159 8.50 14.53 -7.23
N LEU A 160 7.39 13.80 -7.38
CA LEU A 160 6.09 14.22 -6.87
C LEU A 160 6.02 14.08 -5.35
N PHE A 161 6.60 13.00 -4.81
CA PHE A 161 6.62 12.75 -3.36
C PHE A 161 7.46 13.80 -2.62
N THR A 162 8.61 14.21 -3.18
CA THR A 162 9.46 15.26 -2.57
C THR A 162 8.81 16.65 -2.55
N ARG A 163 7.84 16.93 -3.44
CA ARG A 163 7.13 18.22 -3.48
C ARG A 163 6.00 18.34 -2.47
N LEU A 164 5.51 17.24 -1.92
CA LEU A 164 4.43 17.25 -0.92
C LEU A 164 4.98 17.48 0.49
N ASP A 165 6.16 16.92 0.81
CA ASP A 165 6.86 17.17 2.08
C ASP A 165 7.33 18.62 2.23
N SER A 166 7.75 19.27 1.13
CA SER A 166 8.22 20.66 1.19
C SER A 166 7.11 21.67 1.43
N LYS A 167 5.84 21.29 1.24
CA LYS A 167 4.68 22.19 1.38
C LYS A 167 4.04 22.16 2.76
N THR A 168 4.47 21.23 3.62
CA THR A 168 4.02 21.11 5.01
C THR A 168 4.97 21.78 6.00
N THR A 169 6.08 22.33 5.53
CA THR A 169 7.11 23.01 6.35
C THR A 169 7.12 24.54 6.20
N ASP A 170 6.26 25.10 5.35
CA ASP A 170 6.03 26.55 5.22
C ASP A 170 4.69 26.93 5.86
#